data_AF-A0A7S1RP92-F1
#
_entry.id   AF-A0A7S1RP92-F1
#
_cell.length_a   1.000
_cell.length_b   1.000
_cell.length_c   1.000
_cell.angle_alpha   90.00
_cell.angle_beta   90.00
_cell.angle_gamma   90.00
#
_symmetry.space_group_name_H-M   'P 1'
#
loop_
_entity.id
_entity.type
_entity.pdbx_description
1 polymer ?
#
loop_
_entity_poly.entity_id
_entity_poly.type
_entity_poly.pdbx_seq_one_letter_code
_entity_poly.pdbx_strand_id
1 'polypeptide(L)'
;MGWRSWNLYGAGVDQELMERVMEGLVSRKRSVDGVPTSLCDLGFCRAGLDDNWQACGKGSNFYRFHAWTNGTWHPVVDASRFPDMAGMNARAHGLGLTTGWYGNNCICRELRPAGEDLYRGDVEALAGYGFDAIKLDGCGSQWDLGLWQRLLNESGRRVTIENCHWGWTVPKGDWCPWHMFRTSGDVRASYGSVVG
;
A
#
# COMPACT_ATOMS: atom_id res chain seq x y z
N MET A 1 4.89 12.34 -6.69
CA MET A 1 4.31 12.59 -5.36
C MET A 1 2.87 12.09 -5.37
N GLY A 2 2.13 12.13 -4.25
CA GLY A 2 0.75 11.64 -4.30
C GLY A 2 -0.04 11.80 -3.02
N TRP A 3 -1.07 10.97 -2.91
CA TRP A 3 -2.08 10.97 -1.87
C TRP A 3 -2.20 9.56 -1.27
N ARG A 4 -2.64 9.45 0.00
CA ARG A 4 -2.89 8.17 0.67
C ARG A 4 -4.17 8.24 1.52
N SER A 5 -4.93 7.14 1.59
CA SER A 5 -6.31 7.14 2.12
C SER A 5 -6.48 7.40 3.61
N TRP A 6 -5.47 7.06 4.43
CA TRP A 6 -5.64 6.88 5.87
C TRP A 6 -6.12 8.12 6.63
N ASN A 7 -5.46 9.27 6.49
CA ASN A 7 -5.69 10.41 7.37
C ASN A 7 -7.10 11.02 7.28
N LEU A 8 -7.78 10.82 6.15
CA LEU A 8 -9.15 11.32 5.95
C LEU A 8 -10.19 10.20 6.09
N TYR A 9 -9.93 9.03 5.51
CA TYR A 9 -10.94 7.99 5.37
C TYR A 9 -10.78 6.84 6.37
N GLY A 10 -9.58 6.61 6.90
CA GLY A 10 -9.30 5.48 7.79
C GLY A 10 -9.85 4.16 7.24
N ALA A 11 -10.60 3.44 8.07
CA ALA A 11 -11.30 2.20 7.71
C ALA A 11 -12.54 2.41 6.80
N GLY A 12 -12.82 3.62 6.32
CA GLY A 12 -13.90 3.94 5.40
C GLY A 12 -13.53 3.82 3.92
N VAL A 13 -12.45 3.09 3.58
CA VAL A 13 -11.97 2.95 2.20
C VAL A 13 -12.60 1.77 1.47
N ASP A 14 -12.98 1.98 0.22
CA ASP A 14 -13.48 0.96 -0.71
C ASP A 14 -13.01 1.30 -2.14
N GLN A 15 -13.27 0.39 -3.08
CA GLN A 15 -12.86 0.56 -4.47
C GLN A 15 -13.49 1.81 -5.11
N GLU A 16 -14.78 2.05 -4.91
CA GLU A 16 -15.47 3.18 -5.53
C GLU A 16 -14.87 4.52 -5.04
N LEU A 17 -14.58 4.63 -3.75
CA LEU A 17 -13.90 5.78 -3.17
C LEU A 17 -12.52 5.98 -3.78
N MET A 18 -11.71 4.93 -3.86
CA MET A 18 -10.37 5.01 -4.43
C MET A 18 -10.42 5.48 -5.89
N GLU A 19 -11.32 4.94 -6.70
CA GLU A 19 -11.50 5.35 -8.10
C GLU A 19 -11.96 6.80 -8.22
N ARG A 20 -12.89 7.28 -7.38
CA ARG A 20 -13.28 8.71 -7.34
C ARG A 20 -12.11 9.61 -6.94
N VAL A 21 -11.25 9.18 -6.03
CA VAL A 21 -10.04 9.94 -5.66
C VAL A 21 -9.08 9.99 -6.85
N MET A 22 -8.88 8.90 -7.58
CA MET A 22 -8.05 8.86 -8.79
C MET A 22 -8.56 9.85 -9.85
N GLU A 23 -9.86 9.88 -10.12
CA GLU A 23 -10.46 10.89 -11.00
C GLU A 23 -10.24 12.32 -10.48
N GLY A 24 -10.33 12.50 -9.17
CA GLY A 24 -10.05 13.77 -8.50
C GLY A 24 -8.60 14.24 -8.71
N LEU A 25 -7.62 13.33 -8.74
CA LEU A 25 -6.21 13.67 -8.94
C LEU A 25 -5.92 14.21 -10.35
N VAL A 26 -6.64 13.74 -11.36
CA VAL A 26 -6.49 14.18 -12.77
C VAL A 26 -7.51 15.24 -13.20
N SER A 27 -8.44 15.59 -12.31
CA SER A 27 -9.46 16.60 -12.57
C SER A 27 -8.86 18.00 -12.73
N ARG A 28 -9.05 18.61 -13.90
CA ARG A 28 -8.65 20.00 -14.22
C ARG A 28 -9.73 21.03 -13.94
N LYS A 29 -10.67 20.74 -13.02
CA LYS A 29 -11.77 21.67 -12.66
C LYS A 29 -11.30 22.94 -11.94
N ARG A 30 -10.09 22.94 -11.40
CA ARG A 30 -9.49 24.08 -10.69
C ARG A 30 -8.41 24.71 -11.57
N SER A 31 -8.16 26.00 -11.37
CA SER A 31 -7.11 26.73 -12.09
C SER A 31 -5.96 27.09 -11.15
N VAL A 32 -4.74 27.02 -11.67
CA VAL A 32 -3.53 27.59 -11.07
C VAL A 32 -3.04 28.64 -12.05
N ASP A 33 -2.91 29.89 -11.60
CA ASP A 33 -2.50 31.03 -12.45
C ASP A 33 -3.30 31.17 -13.75
N GLY A 34 -4.61 30.89 -13.67
CA GLY A 34 -5.53 30.98 -14.81
C GLY A 34 -5.55 29.75 -15.73
N VAL A 35 -4.69 28.75 -15.51
CA VAL A 35 -4.62 27.52 -16.32
C VAL A 35 -5.37 26.38 -15.63
N PRO A 36 -6.36 25.73 -16.28
CA PRO A 36 -7.00 24.52 -15.76
C PRO A 36 -5.95 23.43 -15.46
N THR A 37 -5.80 23.08 -14.19
CA THR A 37 -4.66 22.31 -13.69
C THR A 37 -5.15 21.25 -12.71
N SER A 38 -4.68 20.02 -12.89
CA SER A 38 -4.93 18.91 -11.97
C SER A 38 -3.79 18.75 -10.97
N LEU A 39 -4.00 17.95 -9.92
CA LEU A 39 -2.92 17.61 -8.99
C LEU A 39 -1.83 16.80 -9.69
N CYS A 40 -2.19 15.94 -10.64
CA CYS A 40 -1.22 15.18 -11.42
C CYS A 40 -0.40 16.06 -12.39
N ASP A 41 -0.98 17.13 -12.96
CA ASP A 41 -0.20 18.12 -13.74
C ASP A 41 0.90 18.79 -12.89
N LEU A 42 0.70 18.85 -11.57
CA LEU A 42 1.68 19.33 -10.58
C LEU A 42 2.57 18.20 -10.01
N GLY A 43 2.50 16.99 -10.55
CA GLY A 43 3.34 15.84 -10.16
C GLY A 43 2.77 14.96 -9.03
N PHE A 44 1.54 15.19 -8.58
CA PHE A 44 0.84 14.35 -7.60
C PHE A 44 0.04 13.22 -8.27
N CYS A 45 0.74 12.34 -9.00
CA CYS A 45 0.14 11.28 -9.82
C CYS A 45 0.10 9.90 -9.13
N ARG A 46 0.16 9.83 -7.80
CA ARG A 46 0.12 8.56 -7.05
C ARG A 46 -1.09 8.50 -6.11
N ALA A 47 -1.83 7.39 -6.13
CA ALA A 47 -2.92 7.11 -5.21
C ALA A 47 -2.60 5.88 -4.35
N GLY A 48 -2.43 6.07 -3.04
CA GLY A 48 -2.11 5.01 -2.09
C GLY A 48 -3.35 4.52 -1.35
N LEU A 49 -3.63 3.22 -1.46
CA LEU A 49 -4.52 2.50 -0.56
C LEU A 49 -3.77 2.21 0.75
N ASP A 50 -4.37 2.57 1.87
CA ASP A 50 -3.91 2.20 3.21
C ASP A 50 -4.73 1.02 3.78
N ASP A 51 -4.70 0.79 5.08
CA ASP A 51 -5.30 -0.38 5.73
C ASP A 51 -6.81 -0.53 5.49
N ASN A 52 -7.35 -1.69 5.87
CA ASN A 52 -8.77 -2.08 5.84
C ASN A 52 -9.29 -2.58 4.48
N TRP A 53 -8.41 -3.10 3.62
CA TRP A 53 -8.77 -3.81 2.38
C TRP A 53 -8.94 -5.32 2.57
N GLN A 54 -8.43 -5.85 3.67
CA GLN A 54 -8.34 -7.28 3.95
C GLN A 54 -9.69 -7.83 4.43
N ALA A 55 -9.98 -9.08 4.06
CA ALA A 55 -11.10 -9.83 4.63
C ALA A 55 -10.73 -10.40 6.01
N CYS A 56 -10.73 -9.54 7.02
CA CYS A 56 -10.32 -9.91 8.38
C CYS A 56 -11.15 -11.09 8.93
N GLY A 57 -10.47 -12.10 9.46
CA GLY A 57 -11.08 -13.34 9.97
C GLY A 57 -11.44 -14.37 8.90
N LYS A 58 -11.08 -14.13 7.63
CA LYS A 58 -11.28 -15.07 6.51
C LYS A 58 -10.02 -15.85 6.12
N GLY A 59 -8.92 -15.66 6.85
CA GLY A 59 -7.74 -16.50 6.71
C GLY A 59 -7.97 -17.95 7.17
N SER A 60 -7.01 -18.82 6.88
CA SER A 60 -7.01 -20.23 7.28
C SER A 60 -5.72 -20.59 8.05
N ASN A 61 -5.70 -21.77 8.68
CA ASN A 61 -4.54 -22.21 9.48
C ASN A 61 -4.09 -21.17 10.54
N PHE A 62 -5.08 -20.57 11.22
CA PHE A 62 -4.89 -19.52 12.23
C PHE A 62 -4.26 -18.21 11.73
N TYR A 63 -4.05 -18.06 10.42
CA TYR A 63 -3.84 -16.74 9.81
C TYR A 63 -5.17 -15.98 9.79
N ARG A 64 -5.09 -14.66 9.94
CA ARG A 64 -6.26 -13.78 10.09
C ARG A 64 -6.84 -13.38 8.75
N PHE A 65 -6.01 -13.16 7.75
CA PHE A 65 -6.46 -12.77 6.41
C PHE A 65 -5.70 -13.47 5.28
N HIS A 66 -4.83 -14.44 5.56
CA HIS A 66 -4.21 -15.25 4.51
C HIS A 66 -4.80 -16.65 4.42
N ALA A 67 -4.92 -17.17 3.20
CA ALA A 67 -5.35 -18.53 2.92
C ALA A 67 -4.37 -19.24 1.98
N TRP A 68 -4.21 -20.55 2.17
CA TRP A 68 -3.37 -21.36 1.29
C TRP A 68 -4.05 -21.58 -0.06
N THR A 69 -3.50 -20.99 -1.11
CA THR A 69 -3.96 -21.16 -2.49
C THR A 69 -2.73 -21.20 -3.41
N ASN A 70 -2.80 -21.94 -4.51
CA ASN A 70 -1.71 -22.02 -5.50
C ASN A 70 -0.30 -22.35 -4.95
N GLY A 71 -0.23 -23.06 -3.82
CA GLY A 71 1.05 -23.48 -3.22
C GLY A 71 1.74 -22.42 -2.36
N THR A 72 1.06 -21.34 -1.98
CA THR A 72 1.57 -20.29 -1.09
C THR A 72 0.44 -19.67 -0.26
N TRP A 73 0.74 -18.83 0.73
CA TRP A 73 -0.30 -18.12 1.51
C TRP A 73 -0.64 -16.78 0.86
N HIS A 74 -1.76 -16.69 0.16
CA HIS A 74 -2.21 -15.44 -0.43
C HIS A 74 -3.11 -14.65 0.52
N PRO A 75 -3.04 -13.31 0.48
CA PRO A 75 -3.98 -12.48 1.20
C PRO A 75 -5.39 -12.62 0.63
N VAL A 76 -6.38 -12.61 1.52
CA VAL A 76 -7.79 -12.62 1.22
C VAL A 76 -8.31 -11.20 1.29
N VAL A 77 -8.82 -10.71 0.17
CA VAL A 77 -9.37 -9.37 0.00
C VAL A 77 -10.84 -9.35 0.40
N ASP A 78 -11.31 -8.28 1.04
CA ASP A 78 -12.73 -8.09 1.27
C ASP A 78 -13.41 -7.68 -0.05
N ALA A 79 -13.92 -8.67 -0.77
CA ALA A 79 -14.59 -8.47 -2.06
C ALA A 79 -15.88 -7.65 -1.97
N SER A 80 -16.46 -7.45 -0.79
CA SER A 80 -17.60 -6.53 -0.61
C SER A 80 -17.18 -5.06 -0.70
N ARG A 81 -15.90 -4.77 -0.46
CA ARG A 81 -15.31 -3.43 -0.50
C ARG A 81 -14.44 -3.21 -1.74
N PHE A 82 -13.70 -4.25 -2.12
CA PHE A 82 -12.78 -4.26 -3.25
C PHE A 82 -13.11 -5.45 -4.16
N PRO A 83 -14.25 -5.41 -4.88
CA PRO A 83 -14.69 -6.51 -5.74
C PRO A 83 -13.71 -6.81 -6.90
N ASP A 84 -12.94 -5.82 -7.35
CA ASP A 84 -11.96 -5.97 -8.43
C ASP A 84 -10.75 -5.02 -8.24
N MET A 85 -9.79 -5.43 -7.41
CA MET A 85 -8.54 -4.66 -7.21
C MET A 85 -7.73 -4.50 -8.50
N ALA A 86 -7.73 -5.49 -9.39
CA ALA A 86 -7.00 -5.41 -10.65
C ALA A 86 -7.64 -4.37 -11.57
N GLY A 87 -8.97 -4.37 -11.70
CA GLY A 87 -9.73 -3.36 -12.42
C GLY A 87 -9.53 -1.95 -11.86
N MET A 88 -9.51 -1.80 -10.52
CA MET A 88 -9.21 -0.53 -9.86
C MET A 88 -7.85 0.04 -10.28
N ASN A 89 -6.81 -0.81 -10.28
CA ASN A 89 -5.46 -0.39 -10.68
C ASN A 89 -5.35 -0.15 -12.19
N ALA A 90 -6.02 -0.96 -13.02
CA ALA A 90 -6.08 -0.73 -14.46
C ALA A 90 -6.75 0.62 -14.79
N ARG A 91 -7.80 1.01 -14.05
CA ARG A 91 -8.42 2.33 -14.15
C ARG A 91 -7.43 3.44 -13.79
N ALA A 92 -6.67 3.28 -12.71
CA ALA A 92 -5.64 4.25 -12.32
C ALA A 92 -4.59 4.43 -13.43
N HIS A 93 -4.07 3.33 -13.98
CA HIS A 93 -3.09 3.36 -15.07
C HIS A 93 -3.67 4.00 -16.34
N GLY A 94 -4.94 3.76 -16.66
CA GLY A 94 -5.65 4.41 -17.76
C GLY A 94 -5.77 5.94 -17.61
N LEU A 95 -5.72 6.44 -16.37
CA LEU A 95 -5.68 7.87 -16.05
C LEU A 95 -4.24 8.43 -16.01
N GLY A 96 -3.22 7.61 -16.28
CA GLY A 96 -1.81 7.98 -16.16
C GLY A 96 -1.30 8.09 -14.72
N LEU A 97 -2.01 7.48 -13.77
CA LEU A 97 -1.62 7.43 -12.36
C LEU A 97 -0.89 6.12 -12.04
N THR A 98 -0.20 6.09 -10.90
CA THR A 98 0.32 4.85 -10.30
C THR A 98 -0.32 4.61 -8.94
N THR A 99 -0.39 3.36 -8.48
CA THR A 99 -1.04 3.01 -7.19
C THR A 99 -0.09 2.37 -6.20
N GLY A 100 -0.38 2.57 -4.91
CA GLY A 100 0.36 1.96 -3.82
C GLY A 100 -0.54 1.10 -2.94
N TRP A 101 -0.04 -0.06 -2.54
CA TRP A 101 -0.70 -0.98 -1.61
C TRP A 101 -0.16 -0.85 -0.19
N TYR A 102 -0.86 -1.46 0.77
CA TYR A 102 -0.50 -1.47 2.18
C TYR A 102 -0.38 -2.91 2.68
N GLY A 103 0.85 -3.29 3.05
CA GLY A 103 1.22 -4.62 3.52
C GLY A 103 1.71 -4.61 4.96
N ASN A 104 1.85 -5.80 5.54
CA ASN A 104 2.18 -6.03 6.95
C ASN A 104 1.30 -5.20 7.92
N ASN A 105 -0.01 -5.21 7.63
CA ASN A 105 -1.02 -4.28 8.14
C ASN A 105 -1.21 -4.27 9.67
N CYS A 106 -2.04 -3.34 10.18
CA CYS A 106 -2.32 -3.18 11.61
C CYS A 106 -3.69 -3.71 12.05
N ILE A 107 -4.75 -3.52 11.25
CA ILE A 107 -6.15 -3.83 11.64
C ILE A 107 -6.35 -5.32 11.90
N CYS A 108 -5.92 -6.18 10.98
CA CYS A 108 -6.01 -7.63 11.15
C CYS A 108 -4.71 -8.36 10.85
N ARG A 109 -3.62 -7.70 11.26
CA ARG A 109 -2.23 -8.16 11.21
C ARG A 109 -2.05 -9.65 11.48
N GLU A 110 -1.17 -10.29 10.74
CA GLU A 110 -0.78 -11.65 11.07
C GLU A 110 0.08 -11.68 12.34
N LEU A 111 -0.25 -12.58 13.25
CA LEU A 111 0.49 -12.78 14.51
C LEU A 111 1.36 -14.03 14.50
N ARG A 112 1.11 -14.95 13.58
CA ARG A 112 1.93 -16.15 13.43
C ARG A 112 3.26 -15.79 12.78
N PRO A 113 4.36 -16.47 13.12
CA PRO A 113 5.62 -16.33 12.42
C PRO A 113 5.41 -16.47 10.90
N ALA A 114 5.93 -15.50 10.15
CA ALA A 114 5.84 -15.49 8.70
C ALA A 114 6.96 -16.35 8.10
N GLY A 115 6.59 -17.39 7.36
CA GLY A 115 7.49 -18.08 6.44
C GLY A 115 7.58 -17.35 5.10
N GLU A 116 8.54 -17.72 4.25
CA GLU A 116 8.73 -17.10 2.92
C GLU A 116 7.48 -17.21 2.04
N ASP A 117 6.70 -18.28 2.19
CA ASP A 117 5.41 -18.51 1.52
C ASP A 117 4.34 -17.43 1.82
N LEU A 118 4.39 -16.80 3.00
CA LEU A 118 3.51 -15.67 3.32
C LEU A 118 3.90 -14.41 2.54
N TYR A 119 5.20 -14.09 2.53
CA TYR A 119 5.72 -12.95 1.75
C TYR A 119 5.49 -13.16 0.26
N ARG A 120 5.72 -14.38 -0.24
CA ARG A 120 5.57 -14.71 -1.66
C ARG A 120 4.13 -14.54 -2.12
N GLY A 121 3.14 -15.01 -1.34
CA GLY A 121 1.73 -14.86 -1.70
C GLY A 121 1.27 -13.40 -1.71
N ASP A 122 1.77 -12.57 -0.80
CA ASP A 122 1.55 -11.12 -0.84
C ASP A 122 2.20 -10.46 -2.08
N VAL A 123 3.44 -10.82 -2.42
CA VAL A 123 4.12 -10.28 -3.61
C VAL A 123 3.41 -10.69 -4.90
N GLU A 124 2.97 -11.94 -4.98
CA GLU A 124 2.20 -12.44 -6.12
C GLU A 124 0.85 -11.73 -6.23
N ALA A 125 0.16 -11.50 -5.11
CA ALA A 125 -1.08 -10.73 -5.09
C ALA A 125 -0.85 -9.27 -5.51
N LEU A 126 0.20 -8.62 -4.99
CA LEU A 126 0.58 -7.26 -5.36
C LEU A 126 0.78 -7.15 -6.88
N ALA A 127 1.54 -8.10 -7.43
CA ALA A 127 1.85 -8.13 -8.85
C ALA A 127 0.61 -8.45 -9.71
N GLY A 128 -0.21 -9.41 -9.27
CA GLY A 128 -1.44 -9.81 -9.95
C GLY A 128 -2.50 -8.72 -9.96
N TYR A 129 -2.64 -7.95 -8.88
CA TYR A 129 -3.51 -6.78 -8.84
C TYR A 129 -2.92 -5.58 -9.58
N GLY A 130 -1.64 -5.59 -9.91
CA GLY A 130 -1.01 -4.53 -10.70
C GLY A 130 -0.65 -3.27 -9.93
N PHE A 131 -0.39 -3.34 -8.62
CA PHE A 131 0.13 -2.18 -7.88
C PHE A 131 1.57 -1.83 -8.29
N ASP A 132 1.96 -0.57 -8.06
CA ASP A 132 3.27 0.00 -8.42
C ASP A 132 4.15 0.33 -7.19
N ALA A 133 3.56 0.27 -6.00
CA ALA A 133 4.24 0.55 -4.74
C ALA A 133 3.64 -0.26 -3.59
N ILE A 134 4.42 -0.46 -2.54
CA ILE A 134 3.97 -1.04 -1.27
C ILE A 134 4.48 -0.22 -0.09
N LYS A 135 3.58 0.09 0.84
CA LYS A 135 3.90 0.55 2.19
C LYS A 135 3.87 -0.64 3.13
N LEU A 136 4.99 -0.90 3.79
CA LEU A 136 5.17 -2.02 4.72
C LEU A 136 5.18 -1.49 6.13
N ASP A 137 4.09 -1.70 6.86
CA ASP A 137 4.00 -1.32 8.27
C ASP A 137 4.76 -2.28 9.18
N GLY A 138 4.91 -1.94 10.46
CA GLY A 138 5.59 -2.74 11.47
C GLY A 138 4.66 -3.60 12.34
N CYS A 139 3.39 -3.69 11.99
CA CYS A 139 2.37 -4.27 12.85
C CYS A 139 2.33 -5.81 12.81
N GLY A 140 2.26 -6.40 11.61
CA GLY A 140 2.19 -7.87 11.43
C GLY A 140 3.53 -8.56 11.63
N SER A 141 3.63 -9.83 11.24
CA SER A 141 4.82 -10.67 11.47
C SER A 141 5.85 -10.67 10.32
N GLN A 142 5.63 -9.92 9.24
CA GLN A 142 6.47 -9.92 8.04
C GLN A 142 7.57 -8.84 8.06
N TRP A 143 8.51 -8.94 9.02
CA TRP A 143 9.53 -7.90 9.29
C TRP A 143 10.80 -7.97 8.43
N ASP A 144 10.99 -9.03 7.66
CA ASP A 144 12.18 -9.18 6.83
C ASP A 144 12.07 -8.32 5.56
N LEU A 145 12.54 -7.07 5.66
CA LEU A 145 12.53 -6.12 4.55
C LEU A 145 13.50 -6.52 3.42
N GLY A 146 14.55 -7.31 3.72
CA GLY A 146 15.44 -7.84 2.69
C GLY A 146 14.75 -8.92 1.86
N LEU A 147 13.98 -9.79 2.53
CA LEU A 147 13.13 -10.78 1.88
C LEU A 147 12.06 -10.12 0.99
N TRP A 148 11.36 -9.09 1.51
CA TRP A 148 10.42 -8.31 0.70
C TRP A 148 11.07 -7.77 -0.57
N GLN A 149 12.22 -7.09 -0.44
CA GLN A 149 12.92 -6.53 -1.60
C GLN A 149 13.31 -7.61 -2.60
N ARG A 150 13.86 -8.74 -2.12
CA ARG A 150 14.26 -9.85 -2.98
C ARG A 150 13.07 -10.39 -3.77
N LEU A 151 11.97 -10.73 -3.10
CA LEU A 151 10.79 -11.30 -3.75
C LEU A 151 10.12 -10.30 -4.70
N LEU A 152 10.05 -9.02 -4.32
CA LEU A 152 9.53 -7.97 -5.22
C LEU A 152 10.40 -7.83 -6.49
N ASN A 153 11.72 -7.93 -6.38
CA ASN A 153 12.60 -7.96 -7.55
C ASN A 153 12.40 -9.22 -8.40
N GLU A 154 12.23 -10.40 -7.77
CA GLU A 154 11.94 -11.66 -8.45
C GLU A 154 10.60 -11.62 -9.22
N SER A 155 9.63 -10.81 -8.79
CA SER A 155 8.35 -10.64 -9.49
C SER A 155 8.47 -10.01 -10.89
N GLY A 156 9.61 -9.39 -11.21
CA GLY A 156 9.83 -8.68 -12.47
C GLY A 156 9.11 -7.33 -12.59
N ARG A 157 8.32 -6.92 -11.59
CA ARG A 157 7.67 -5.61 -11.55
C ARG A 157 8.55 -4.59 -10.83
N ARG A 158 8.55 -3.35 -11.34
CA ARG A 158 9.17 -2.22 -10.63
C ARG A 158 8.23 -1.75 -9.52
N VAL A 159 8.56 -2.08 -8.28
CA VAL A 159 7.74 -1.73 -7.11
C VAL A 159 8.52 -0.77 -6.21
N THR A 160 7.92 0.39 -5.94
CA THR A 160 8.45 1.31 -4.92
C THR A 160 8.16 0.75 -3.54
N ILE A 161 9.18 0.68 -2.68
CA ILE A 161 9.06 0.14 -1.33
C ILE A 161 9.16 1.28 -0.32
N GLU A 162 8.13 1.43 0.50
CA GLU A 162 8.03 2.35 1.63
C GLU A 162 8.10 1.57 2.94
N ASN A 163 9.17 1.75 3.71
CA ASN A 163 9.31 1.20 5.06
C ASN A 163 8.60 2.11 6.08
N CYS A 164 7.63 1.56 6.81
CA CYS A 164 6.79 2.28 7.76
C CYS A 164 6.98 1.80 9.22
N HIS A 165 8.14 1.28 9.60
CA HIS A 165 8.42 0.81 10.97
C HIS A 165 8.73 1.94 11.97
N TRP A 166 8.12 3.12 11.82
CA TRP A 166 8.19 4.25 12.75
C TRP A 166 9.59 4.73 13.17
N GLY A 167 10.60 4.57 12.32
CA GLY A 167 12.00 4.87 12.65
C GLY A 167 12.74 3.80 13.44
N TRP A 168 12.11 2.66 13.73
CA TRP A 168 12.73 1.53 14.44
C TRP A 168 13.64 0.73 13.52
N THR A 169 13.38 0.77 12.21
CA THR A 169 14.20 0.15 11.19
C THR A 169 14.78 1.24 10.29
N VAL A 170 16.06 1.57 10.49
CA VAL A 170 16.75 2.68 9.82
C VAL A 170 17.79 2.13 8.84
N PRO A 171 17.95 2.73 7.65
CA PRO A 171 18.99 2.30 6.73
C PRO A 171 20.37 2.48 7.37
N LYS A 172 21.32 1.67 6.92
CA LYS A 172 22.75 1.84 7.21
C LYS A 172 23.49 2.06 5.89
N GLY A 173 24.76 2.46 5.96
CA GLY A 173 25.58 2.69 4.76
C GLY A 173 25.66 1.49 3.81
N ASP A 174 25.49 0.28 4.36
CA ASP A 174 25.52 -1.00 3.65
C ASP A 174 24.14 -1.64 3.42
N TRP A 175 23.06 -1.06 3.96
CA TRP A 175 21.74 -1.68 3.95
C TRP A 175 20.59 -0.68 3.81
N CYS A 176 19.89 -0.75 2.69
CA CYS A 176 18.65 0.00 2.43
C CYS A 176 17.80 -0.72 1.38
N PRO A 177 17.04 -1.76 1.73
CA PRO A 177 16.23 -2.52 0.78
C PRO A 177 14.98 -1.77 0.28
N TRP A 178 14.72 -0.54 0.75
CA TRP A 178 13.56 0.27 0.38
C TRP A 178 13.96 1.59 -0.30
N HIS A 179 12.96 2.26 -0.87
CA HIS A 179 13.12 3.52 -1.61
C HIS A 179 12.84 4.74 -0.73
N MET A 180 11.94 4.60 0.25
CA MET A 180 11.64 5.61 1.25
C MET A 180 11.32 4.97 2.59
N PHE A 181 11.57 5.69 3.68
CA PHE A 181 11.34 5.20 5.03
C PHE A 181 10.82 6.29 5.95
N ARG A 182 9.95 5.88 6.86
CA ARG A 182 9.44 6.71 7.94
C ARG A 182 10.49 6.81 9.05
N THR A 183 10.72 8.02 9.54
CA THR A 183 11.73 8.32 10.58
C THR A 183 11.14 8.60 11.95
N SER A 184 9.82 8.61 12.10
CA SER A 184 9.10 8.97 13.34
C SER A 184 7.78 8.19 13.47
N GLY A 185 6.98 8.48 14.49
CA GLY A 185 5.62 7.96 14.62
C GLY A 185 4.62 8.55 13.61
N ASP A 186 3.33 8.36 13.84
CA ASP A 186 2.27 8.94 13.02
C ASP A 186 2.08 10.44 13.28
N VAL A 187 2.02 11.21 12.21
CA VAL A 187 1.68 12.63 12.26
C VAL A 187 0.19 12.82 12.56
N ARG A 188 -0.13 13.88 13.30
CA ARG A 188 -1.50 14.34 13.58
C ARG A 188 -1.70 15.74 13.04
N ALA A 189 -2.95 16.18 12.95
CA ALA A 189 -3.32 17.56 12.55
C ALA A 189 -2.99 18.59 13.65
N SER A 190 -1.75 18.60 14.13
CA SER A 190 -1.23 19.55 15.10
C SER A 190 0.25 19.84 14.81
N TYR A 191 0.66 21.10 14.97
CA TYR A 191 2.04 21.51 14.74
C TYR A 191 3.05 20.70 15.55
N GLY A 192 2.75 20.48 16.84
CA GLY A 192 3.62 19.71 17.75
C GLY A 192 3.83 18.26 17.31
N SER A 193 2.92 17.67 16.53
CA SER A 193 3.10 16.31 16.01
C SER A 193 4.02 16.22 14.80
N VAL A 194 4.36 17.35 14.17
CA VAL A 194 5.22 17.41 12.98
C VAL A 194 6.67 17.70 13.38
N VAL A 195 6.87 18.53 14.41
CA VAL A 195 8.19 19.03 14.82
C VAL A 195 8.75 18.36 16.09
N GLY A 196 7.93 17.56 16.77
CA GLY A 196 8.27 16.87 18.03
C GLY A 196 8.84 15.48 17.83
#